data_AF-A0A957NAA2-F1
#
_entry.id   AF-A0A957NAA2-F1
#
_cell.length_a   1.000
_cell.length_b   1.000
_cell.length_c   1.000
_cell.angle_alpha   90.00
_cell.angle_beta   90.00
_cell.angle_gamma   90.00
#
_symmetry.space_group_name_H-M   'P 1'
#
loop_
_entity.id
_entity.type
_entity.pdbx_description
1 polymer ?
#
loop_
_entity_poly.entity_id
_entity_poly.type
_entity_poly.pdbx_seq_one_letter_code
_entity_poly.pdbx_strand_id
1 'polypeptide(L)'
;LTLVTVLIVKLAGQDQWAGWDVLSASALLTITLILGIIAPLRAAYEAAGIVVTWGSYAKQLTTVTKLKSFAGKAAIIGLIISILVAIGIFIWAWATNDSITPGTVAFNLLLATTIASIIVAVLFFILALTVIGAIILAIIVVIDTILFLAGVDFSINNAITQFFANMIYRFSIHEPTIDAGALRAELQDVDRGYTAGNQVNYTLPITTSLYSLFGPVSGRALDGSLIYSLDEEERELSTSAGARRDEWVTGQTSDPLLPFGTVWYAQIEDEPSHTTTLVAGPDRPVELYLNTGYALVGRECWLLWFCKNKTVAGSVQDYVGEVYATDTLPATIDDFANVNSWGGQVSPGPLGNVRFLDPDGDGLLARSQGGLDPNNNRWDTDGDGLSDGYELFVRSLALEEGGARLDPRKADTDGDGVDDATELRYGMDPAKDDTDSDGLSDGEELAPGGGWLLPYRYNASTQQVAVTRIWSDPLYADSDGDGLSDLFERAELTCPACNPWVDPENPLVYNPNLWNENPLPLYVANDTLDNVVAPGATFLYTTTTSNGLSSGQRIVGELDLTLPDAF
;
A
#
# COMPACT_ATOMS: atom_id res chain seq x y z
N LEU A 1 5.29 45.27 -24.39
CA LEU A 1 3.94 44.77 -24.77
C LEU A 1 3.93 43.25 -24.93
N THR A 2 4.77 42.66 -25.79
CA THR A 2 4.78 41.21 -26.09
C THR A 2 5.33 40.29 -24.99
N LEU A 3 6.25 40.75 -24.14
CA LEU A 3 6.78 39.95 -23.02
C LEU A 3 5.80 39.80 -21.83
N VAL A 4 4.84 40.73 -21.72
CA VAL A 4 3.85 40.79 -20.63
C VAL A 4 2.66 39.89 -20.94
N THR A 5 2.30 39.74 -22.22
CA THR A 5 1.24 38.83 -22.68
C THR A 5 1.59 37.36 -22.46
N VAL A 6 2.89 37.00 -22.49
CA VAL A 6 3.37 35.62 -22.29
C VAL A 6 3.39 35.21 -20.81
N LEU A 7 3.51 36.17 -19.89
CA LEU A 7 3.49 35.90 -18.45
C LEU A 7 2.06 35.68 -17.92
N ILE A 8 1.08 36.35 -18.54
CA ILE A 8 -0.35 36.29 -18.17
C ILE A 8 -0.99 34.93 -18.51
N VAL A 9 -0.54 34.28 -19.59
CA VAL A 9 -1.06 32.96 -20.00
C VAL A 9 -0.55 31.83 -19.10
N LYS A 10 0.57 32.02 -18.39
CA LYS A 10 1.20 30.98 -17.55
C LYS A 10 0.69 30.91 -16.11
N LEU A 11 -0.09 31.90 -15.66
CA LEU A 11 -0.59 32.01 -14.28
C LEU A 11 -2.10 31.77 -14.16
N ALA A 12 -2.79 31.49 -15.27
CA ALA A 12 -4.24 31.25 -15.34
C ALA A 12 -4.64 29.78 -15.05
N GLY A 13 -3.93 29.13 -14.14
CA GLY A 13 -4.25 27.78 -13.68
C GLY A 13 -4.25 27.75 -12.16
N GLN A 14 -5.42 27.97 -11.56
CA GLN A 14 -5.94 27.30 -10.36
C GLN A 14 -7.13 28.06 -9.75
N ASP A 15 -8.30 27.42 -9.84
CA ASP A 15 -9.48 27.42 -8.98
C ASP A 15 -9.55 28.40 -7.79
N GLN A 16 -9.86 29.67 -8.04
CA GLN A 16 -10.59 30.57 -7.12
C GLN A 16 -11.16 31.77 -7.91
N TRP A 17 -12.41 31.69 -8.36
CA TRP A 17 -13.01 32.66 -9.29
C TRP A 17 -13.90 33.67 -8.56
N ALA A 18 -13.40 34.91 -8.39
CA ALA A 18 -14.18 36.17 -8.34
C ALA A 18 -13.31 37.39 -7.99
N GLY A 19 -12.19 37.21 -7.29
CA GLY A 19 -11.38 38.33 -6.75
C GLY A 19 -10.18 38.75 -7.61
N TRP A 20 -9.53 37.79 -8.28
CA TRP A 20 -8.18 37.98 -8.83
C TRP A 20 -8.13 38.54 -10.26
N ASP A 21 -9.20 38.42 -11.05
CA ASP A 21 -9.20 38.99 -12.42
C ASP A 21 -9.36 40.51 -12.44
N VAL A 22 -9.86 41.10 -11.34
CA VAL A 22 -9.92 42.56 -11.17
C VAL A 22 -8.54 43.13 -10.80
N LEU A 23 -7.63 42.33 -10.21
CA LEU A 23 -6.25 42.73 -9.94
C LEU A 23 -5.47 42.98 -11.24
N SER A 24 -5.64 42.14 -12.26
CA SER A 24 -5.00 42.34 -13.57
C SER A 24 -5.56 43.55 -14.34
N ALA A 25 -6.87 43.80 -14.22
CA ALA A 25 -7.52 44.99 -14.76
C ALA A 25 -7.10 46.29 -14.04
N SER A 26 -6.94 46.24 -12.71
CA SER A 26 -6.47 47.37 -11.90
C SER A 26 -5.02 47.73 -12.21
N ALA A 27 -4.15 46.73 -12.45
CA ALA A 27 -2.77 46.91 -12.88
C ALA A 27 -2.68 47.63 -14.25
N LEU A 28 -3.56 47.28 -15.20
CA LEU A 28 -3.69 47.94 -16.50
C LEU A 28 -4.21 49.37 -16.41
N LEU A 29 -5.17 49.63 -15.51
CA LEU A 29 -5.65 50.98 -15.18
C LEU A 29 -4.56 51.83 -14.52
N THR A 30 -3.74 51.27 -13.63
CA THR A 30 -2.57 51.98 -13.09
C THR A 30 -1.54 52.29 -14.16
N ILE A 31 -1.26 51.39 -15.12
CA ILE A 31 -0.29 51.65 -16.20
C ILE A 31 -0.80 52.72 -17.18
N THR A 32 -2.10 52.75 -17.48
CA THR A 32 -2.71 53.82 -18.30
C THR A 32 -2.82 55.15 -17.55
N LEU A 33 -3.08 55.14 -16.25
CA LEU A 33 -2.94 56.33 -15.40
C LEU A 33 -1.49 56.80 -15.33
N ILE A 34 -0.50 55.90 -15.21
CA ILE A 34 0.93 56.22 -15.20
C ILE A 34 1.32 56.93 -16.50
N LEU A 35 0.87 56.47 -17.67
CA LEU A 35 1.13 57.17 -18.94
C LEU A 35 0.43 58.53 -19.04
N GLY A 36 -0.77 58.68 -18.45
CA GLY A 36 -1.50 59.94 -18.33
C GLY A 36 -0.93 60.92 -17.29
N ILE A 37 -0.23 60.40 -16.27
CA ILE A 37 0.39 61.15 -15.16
C ILE A 37 1.87 61.48 -15.44
N ILE A 38 2.61 60.67 -16.20
CA ILE A 38 4.02 60.93 -16.54
C ILE A 38 4.17 62.25 -17.31
N ALA A 39 3.23 62.59 -18.20
CA ALA A 39 3.26 63.86 -18.92
C ALA A 39 3.10 65.10 -17.99
N PRO A 40 2.12 65.16 -17.06
CA PRO A 40 2.02 66.25 -16.09
C PRO A 40 3.09 66.19 -14.98
N LEU A 41 3.60 65.03 -14.57
CA LEU A 41 4.74 64.93 -13.63
C LEU A 41 6.05 65.41 -14.26
N ARG A 42 6.31 65.06 -15.53
CA ARG A 42 7.44 65.63 -16.28
C ARG A 42 7.31 67.13 -16.44
N ALA A 43 6.10 67.62 -16.71
CA ALA A 43 5.82 69.06 -16.77
C ALA A 43 5.96 69.75 -15.41
N ALA A 44 5.55 69.12 -14.31
CA ALA A 44 5.73 69.62 -12.96
C ALA A 44 7.20 69.59 -12.52
N TYR A 45 7.96 68.57 -12.93
CA TYR A 45 9.41 68.46 -12.72
C TYR A 45 10.19 69.49 -13.55
N GLU A 46 9.84 69.70 -14.82
CA GLU A 46 10.42 70.75 -15.67
C GLU A 46 10.02 72.17 -15.19
N ALA A 47 8.86 72.33 -14.54
CA ALA A 47 8.46 73.57 -13.88
C ALA A 47 9.13 73.76 -12.50
N ALA A 48 9.44 72.69 -11.76
CA ALA A 48 10.12 72.73 -10.47
C ALA A 48 11.66 72.84 -10.59
N GLY A 49 12.24 72.38 -11.70
CA GLY A 49 13.66 72.51 -12.02
C GLY A 49 14.14 73.93 -12.33
N ILE A 50 13.24 74.92 -12.30
CA ILE A 50 13.55 76.34 -12.48
C ILE A 50 13.19 77.08 -11.19
N VAL A 51 13.93 76.81 -10.11
CA VAL A 51 13.99 77.68 -8.93
C VAL A 51 15.44 77.94 -8.53
N VAL A 52 16.18 78.63 -9.41
CA VAL A 52 17.17 79.66 -9.02
C VAL A 52 17.22 80.69 -10.14
N THR A 53 16.37 81.71 -10.09
CA THR A 53 16.66 83.13 -10.35
C THR A 53 15.34 83.88 -10.55
N TRP A 54 15.08 84.82 -9.65
CA TRP A 54 13.92 85.72 -9.69
C TRP A 54 14.07 86.71 -10.85
N GLY A 55 13.25 86.58 -11.90
CA GLY A 55 13.19 87.57 -12.96
C GLY A 55 12.18 87.23 -14.08
N SER A 56 11.18 88.10 -14.24
CA SER A 56 10.21 88.18 -15.36
C SER A 56 8.95 87.29 -15.33
N TYR A 57 7.89 87.81 -14.70
CA TYR A 57 6.58 87.16 -14.51
C TYR A 57 5.61 87.16 -15.72
N ALA A 58 5.98 87.71 -16.88
CA ALA A 58 5.02 87.89 -17.99
C ALA A 58 5.20 86.91 -19.16
N LYS A 59 6.33 86.20 -19.28
CA LYS A 59 6.62 85.29 -20.41
C LYS A 59 6.50 83.80 -20.08
N GLN A 60 6.24 83.44 -18.83
CA GLN A 60 6.07 82.05 -18.37
C GLN A 60 4.60 81.58 -18.36
N LEU A 61 3.64 82.52 -18.43
CA LEU A 61 2.19 82.22 -18.44
C LEU A 61 1.69 81.62 -19.77
N THR A 62 2.43 81.85 -20.88
CA THR A 62 2.11 81.28 -22.20
C THR A 62 2.57 79.83 -22.36
N THR A 63 3.52 79.36 -21.55
CA THR A 63 3.98 77.97 -21.53
C THR A 63 3.07 77.09 -20.66
N VAL A 64 2.58 77.61 -19.53
CA VAL A 64 1.58 76.94 -18.67
C VAL A 64 0.22 76.77 -19.37
N THR A 65 -0.17 77.71 -20.24
CA THR A 65 -1.42 77.61 -21.02
C THR A 65 -1.32 76.61 -22.18
N LYS A 66 -0.14 76.46 -22.82
CA LYS A 66 0.11 75.39 -23.80
C LYS A 66 0.19 74.00 -23.15
N LEU A 67 0.68 73.90 -21.91
CA LEU A 67 0.70 72.68 -21.11
C LEU A 67 -0.69 72.25 -20.63
N LYS A 68 -1.57 73.18 -20.22
CA LYS A 68 -2.99 72.89 -19.95
C LYS A 68 -3.73 72.30 -21.16
N SER A 69 -3.45 72.80 -22.36
CA SER A 69 -4.03 72.31 -23.62
C SER A 69 -3.60 70.87 -23.96
N PHE A 70 -2.34 70.53 -23.71
CA PHE A 70 -1.81 69.19 -23.97
C PHE A 70 -2.22 68.18 -22.89
N ALA A 71 -2.18 68.58 -21.61
CA ALA A 71 -2.62 67.76 -20.49
C ALA A 71 -4.14 67.47 -20.54
N GLY A 72 -4.96 68.45 -20.94
CA GLY A 72 -6.40 68.25 -21.13
C GLY A 72 -6.72 67.23 -22.22
N LYS A 73 -6.00 67.27 -23.36
CA LYS A 73 -6.17 66.28 -24.44
C LYS A 73 -5.70 64.89 -24.04
N ALA A 74 -4.56 64.79 -23.34
CA ALA A 74 -4.06 63.52 -22.84
C ALA A 74 -4.97 62.88 -21.79
N ALA A 75 -5.55 63.68 -20.88
CA ALA A 75 -6.50 63.21 -19.88
C ALA A 75 -7.81 62.71 -20.51
N ILE A 76 -8.32 63.38 -21.55
CA ILE A 76 -9.53 62.92 -22.28
C ILE A 76 -9.25 61.60 -22.99
N ILE A 77 -8.09 61.45 -23.65
CA ILE A 77 -7.68 60.19 -24.27
C ILE A 77 -7.56 59.08 -23.21
N GLY A 78 -6.97 59.38 -22.05
CA GLY A 78 -6.88 58.44 -20.93
C GLY A 78 -8.24 57.98 -20.41
N LEU A 79 -9.20 58.90 -20.26
CA LEU A 79 -10.57 58.57 -19.87
C LEU A 79 -11.23 57.65 -20.91
N ILE A 80 -11.15 57.99 -22.20
CA ILE A 80 -11.72 57.17 -23.28
C ILE A 80 -11.11 55.76 -23.26
N ILE A 81 -9.79 55.65 -23.10
CA ILE A 81 -9.12 54.34 -23.00
C ILE A 81 -9.62 53.57 -21.78
N SER A 82 -9.72 54.19 -20.60
CA SER A 82 -10.19 53.51 -19.38
C SER A 82 -11.62 52.97 -19.52
N ILE A 83 -12.51 53.74 -20.17
CA ILE A 83 -13.89 53.32 -20.43
C ILE A 83 -13.91 52.16 -21.43
N LEU A 84 -13.15 52.26 -22.53
CA LEU A 84 -13.06 51.19 -23.53
C LEU A 84 -12.45 49.92 -22.95
N VAL A 85 -11.48 50.02 -22.05
CA VAL A 85 -10.89 48.88 -21.35
C VAL A 85 -11.91 48.24 -20.41
N ALA A 86 -12.63 49.03 -19.61
CA ALA A 86 -13.67 48.51 -18.71
C ALA A 86 -14.79 47.78 -19.49
N ILE A 87 -15.28 48.38 -20.57
CA ILE A 87 -16.27 47.75 -21.46
C ILE A 87 -15.68 46.53 -22.17
N GLY A 88 -14.41 46.60 -22.61
CA GLY A 88 -13.72 45.50 -23.26
C GLY A 88 -13.57 44.29 -22.34
N ILE A 89 -13.22 44.50 -21.07
CA ILE A 89 -13.14 43.45 -20.05
C ILE A 89 -14.52 42.85 -19.78
N PHE A 90 -15.56 43.68 -19.68
CA PHE A 90 -16.93 43.20 -19.53
C PHE A 90 -17.36 42.31 -20.71
N ILE A 91 -17.13 42.75 -21.94
CA ILE A 91 -17.46 41.98 -23.15
C ILE A 91 -16.63 40.71 -23.22
N TRP A 92 -15.34 40.78 -22.90
CA TRP A 92 -14.46 39.62 -22.88
C TRP A 92 -14.93 38.59 -21.85
N ALA A 93 -15.11 38.99 -20.59
CA ALA A 93 -15.56 38.11 -19.52
C ALA A 93 -16.96 37.51 -19.78
N TRP A 94 -17.84 38.26 -20.45
CA TRP A 94 -19.13 37.75 -20.90
C TRP A 94 -18.99 36.75 -22.05
N ALA A 95 -18.09 36.99 -23.00
CA ALA A 95 -17.91 36.14 -24.18
C ALA A 95 -17.11 34.85 -23.91
N THR A 96 -16.29 34.82 -22.85
CA THR A 96 -15.45 33.66 -22.52
C THR A 96 -16.07 32.74 -21.48
N ASN A 97 -17.08 33.17 -20.74
CA ASN A 97 -17.68 32.40 -19.65
C ASN A 97 -19.15 32.08 -19.93
N ASP A 98 -19.44 30.82 -20.26
CA ASP A 98 -20.79 30.34 -20.57
C ASP A 98 -21.77 30.48 -19.38
N SER A 99 -21.25 30.57 -18.14
CA SER A 99 -22.04 30.76 -16.91
C SER A 99 -22.55 32.20 -16.73
N ILE A 100 -21.98 33.18 -17.43
CA ILE A 100 -22.33 34.61 -17.30
C ILE A 100 -23.39 34.97 -18.34
N THR A 101 -24.63 34.51 -18.14
CA THR A 101 -25.74 34.88 -19.04
C THR A 101 -26.52 36.10 -18.53
N PRO A 102 -27.10 36.93 -19.43
CA PRO A 102 -27.94 38.05 -19.03
C PRO A 102 -29.06 37.61 -18.09
N GLY A 103 -29.11 38.21 -16.90
CA GLY A 103 -30.09 37.87 -15.87
C GLY A 103 -29.57 36.95 -14.77
N THR A 104 -28.33 36.46 -14.81
CA THR A 104 -27.68 35.81 -13.66
C THR A 104 -27.19 36.83 -12.62
N VAL A 105 -26.87 36.37 -11.41
CA VAL A 105 -26.24 37.22 -10.38
C VAL A 105 -24.84 37.65 -10.82
N ALA A 106 -24.06 36.71 -11.39
CA ALA A 106 -22.71 36.97 -11.89
C ALA A 106 -22.69 38.07 -12.96
N PHE A 107 -23.63 38.04 -13.93
CA PHE A 107 -23.76 39.08 -14.95
C PHE A 107 -24.10 40.45 -14.33
N ASN A 108 -25.05 40.51 -13.40
CA ASN A 108 -25.46 41.76 -12.76
C ASN A 108 -24.33 42.36 -11.90
N LEU A 109 -23.56 41.53 -11.21
CA LEU A 109 -22.40 41.95 -10.44
C LEU A 109 -21.31 42.50 -11.36
N LEU A 110 -20.99 41.78 -12.44
CA LEU A 110 -20.00 42.20 -13.45
C LEU A 110 -20.42 43.51 -14.14
N LEU A 111 -21.70 43.67 -14.44
CA LEU A 111 -22.25 44.89 -15.02
C LEU A 111 -22.13 46.06 -14.03
N ALA A 112 -22.47 45.84 -12.75
CA ALA A 112 -22.40 46.88 -11.73
C ALA A 112 -20.96 47.31 -11.43
N THR A 113 -20.00 46.38 -11.36
CA THR A 113 -18.58 46.70 -11.19
C THR A 113 -18.03 47.45 -12.41
N THR A 114 -18.50 47.13 -13.62
CA THR A 114 -18.13 47.86 -14.85
C THR A 114 -18.69 49.29 -14.86
N ILE A 115 -19.95 49.48 -14.46
CA ILE A 115 -20.53 50.82 -14.33
C ILE A 115 -19.81 51.61 -13.22
N ALA A 116 -19.52 50.97 -12.10
CA ALA A 116 -18.77 51.57 -11.00
C ALA A 116 -17.38 52.01 -11.44
N SER A 117 -16.64 51.18 -12.19
CA SER A 117 -15.30 51.53 -12.68
C SER A 117 -15.33 52.69 -13.66
N ILE A 118 -16.35 52.78 -14.53
CA ILE A 118 -16.58 53.93 -15.42
C ILE A 118 -16.87 55.20 -14.59
N ILE A 119 -17.72 55.11 -13.57
CA ILE A 119 -18.03 56.24 -12.67
C ILE A 119 -16.75 56.71 -11.97
N VAL A 120 -15.95 55.79 -11.41
CA VAL A 120 -14.68 56.12 -10.76
C VAL A 120 -13.71 56.75 -11.75
N ALA A 121 -13.60 56.23 -12.97
CA ALA A 121 -12.75 56.81 -14.02
C ALA A 121 -13.18 58.25 -14.36
N VAL A 122 -14.49 58.51 -14.48
CA VAL A 122 -15.03 59.86 -14.72
C VAL A 122 -14.77 60.78 -13.52
N LEU A 123 -14.97 60.30 -12.29
CA LEU A 123 -14.71 61.08 -11.08
C LEU A 123 -13.23 61.43 -10.93
N PHE A 124 -12.34 60.47 -11.18
CA PHE A 124 -10.89 60.70 -11.20
C PHE A 124 -10.49 61.65 -12.32
N PHE A 125 -11.09 61.54 -13.50
CA PHE A 125 -10.88 62.52 -14.57
C PHE A 125 -11.29 63.93 -14.14
N ILE A 126 -12.48 64.11 -13.56
CA ILE A 126 -12.96 65.42 -13.06
C ILE A 126 -12.02 65.96 -11.98
N LEU A 127 -11.59 65.11 -11.04
CA LEU A 127 -10.66 65.47 -9.98
C LEU A 127 -9.31 65.91 -10.56
N ALA A 128 -8.80 65.21 -11.58
CA ALA A 128 -7.57 65.53 -12.29
C ALA A 128 -7.61 66.87 -13.04
N LEU A 129 -8.80 67.43 -13.33
CA LEU A 129 -8.91 68.77 -13.93
C LEU A 129 -8.44 69.88 -12.98
N THR A 130 -8.35 69.59 -11.67
CA THR A 130 -7.83 70.51 -10.66
C THR A 130 -6.39 70.16 -10.30
N VAL A 131 -5.57 71.18 -9.98
CA VAL A 131 -4.17 70.97 -9.57
C VAL A 131 -4.09 70.12 -8.29
N ILE A 132 -4.96 70.41 -7.32
CA ILE A 132 -5.03 69.67 -6.06
C ILE A 132 -5.45 68.23 -6.31
N GLY A 133 -6.46 68.00 -7.15
CA GLY A 133 -6.95 66.66 -7.44
C GLY A 133 -5.96 65.79 -8.23
N ALA A 134 -5.17 66.38 -9.14
CA ALA A 134 -4.08 65.66 -9.81
C ALA A 134 -2.99 65.20 -8.82
N ILE A 135 -2.68 66.02 -7.79
CA ILE A 135 -1.75 65.63 -6.72
C ILE A 135 -2.34 64.49 -5.88
N ILE A 136 -3.62 64.56 -5.53
CA ILE A 136 -4.31 63.49 -4.77
C ILE A 136 -4.27 62.17 -5.53
N LEU A 137 -4.56 62.18 -6.84
CA LEU A 137 -4.52 60.96 -7.65
C LEU A 137 -3.12 60.37 -7.78
N ALA A 138 -2.09 61.22 -7.93
CA ALA A 138 -0.70 60.76 -7.93
C ALA A 138 -0.33 60.07 -6.60
N ILE A 139 -0.79 60.62 -5.47
CA ILE A 139 -0.60 60.01 -4.15
C ILE A 139 -1.31 58.66 -4.06
N ILE A 140 -2.57 58.57 -4.50
CA ILE A 140 -3.34 57.30 -4.50
C ILE A 140 -2.62 56.23 -5.31
N VAL A 141 -2.14 56.55 -6.52
CA VAL A 141 -1.39 55.60 -7.37
C VAL A 141 -0.10 55.15 -6.69
N VAL A 142 0.64 56.07 -6.06
CA VAL A 142 1.88 55.73 -5.33
C VAL A 142 1.58 54.83 -4.14
N ILE A 143 0.54 55.12 -3.36
CA ILE A 143 0.13 54.29 -2.22
C ILE A 143 -0.28 52.90 -2.70
N ASP A 144 -1.15 52.80 -3.71
CA ASP A 144 -1.59 51.51 -4.25
C ASP A 144 -0.40 50.70 -4.80
N THR A 145 0.58 51.36 -5.41
CA THR A 145 1.82 50.70 -5.89
C THR A 145 2.68 50.19 -4.73
N ILE A 146 2.82 50.96 -3.66
CA ILE A 146 3.56 50.56 -2.47
C ILE A 146 2.88 49.38 -1.77
N LEU A 147 1.54 49.42 -1.62
CA LEU A 147 0.76 48.34 -1.01
C LEU A 147 0.86 47.06 -1.82
N PHE A 148 0.77 47.16 -3.15
CA PHE A 148 0.98 46.03 -4.05
C PHE A 148 2.40 45.42 -3.90
N LEU A 149 3.44 46.25 -3.88
CA LEU A 149 4.82 45.79 -3.67
C LEU A 149 5.06 45.22 -2.26
N ALA A 150 4.26 45.63 -1.28
CA ALA A 150 4.27 45.12 0.08
C ALA A 150 3.46 43.83 0.26
N GLY A 151 2.83 43.31 -0.81
CA GLY A 151 1.98 42.11 -0.75
C GLY A 151 0.69 42.30 0.04
N VAL A 152 0.20 43.54 0.13
CA VAL A 152 -1.06 43.86 0.79
C VAL A 152 -2.18 43.84 -0.26
N ASP A 153 -3.18 42.99 -0.07
CA ASP A 153 -4.31 42.81 -1.00
C ASP A 153 -5.34 43.98 -1.00
N PHE A 154 -4.97 45.13 -0.43
CA PHE A 154 -5.80 46.33 -0.37
C PHE A 154 -5.35 47.35 -1.42
N SER A 155 -6.31 47.86 -2.21
CA SER A 155 -6.13 49.01 -3.10
C SER A 155 -7.21 50.04 -2.82
N ILE A 156 -6.83 51.30 -2.70
CA ILE A 156 -7.74 52.42 -2.54
C ILE A 156 -8.64 52.55 -3.77
N ASN A 157 -8.09 52.38 -4.97
CA ASN A 157 -8.87 52.38 -6.20
C ASN A 157 -9.92 51.25 -6.22
N ASN A 158 -9.53 50.04 -5.79
CA ASN A 158 -10.45 48.92 -5.68
C ASN A 158 -11.54 49.18 -4.62
N ALA A 159 -11.17 49.71 -3.44
CA ALA A 159 -12.11 50.03 -2.37
C ALA A 159 -13.16 51.07 -2.80
N ILE A 160 -12.75 52.13 -3.51
CA ILE A 160 -13.68 53.14 -4.05
C ILE A 160 -14.59 52.52 -5.12
N THR A 161 -14.04 51.69 -6.00
CA THR A 161 -14.82 50.99 -7.03
C THR A 161 -15.85 50.04 -6.42
N GLN A 162 -15.46 49.27 -5.40
CA GLN A 162 -16.37 48.39 -4.65
C GLN A 162 -17.45 49.17 -3.91
N PHE A 163 -17.14 50.36 -3.36
CA PHE A 163 -18.14 51.22 -2.75
C PHE A 163 -19.25 51.59 -3.74
N PHE A 164 -18.88 52.07 -4.94
CA PHE A 164 -19.86 52.39 -5.98
C PHE A 164 -20.55 51.15 -6.54
N ALA A 165 -19.84 50.04 -6.71
CA ALA A 165 -20.42 48.78 -7.17
C ALA A 165 -21.50 48.29 -6.20
N ASN A 166 -21.22 48.28 -4.90
CA ASN A 166 -22.17 47.90 -3.85
C ASN A 166 -23.37 48.85 -3.75
N MET A 167 -23.20 50.12 -4.12
CA MET A 167 -24.31 51.08 -4.22
C MET A 167 -25.20 50.79 -5.44
N ILE A 168 -24.61 50.36 -6.56
CA ILE A 168 -25.32 50.06 -7.81
C ILE A 168 -26.03 48.71 -7.73
N TYR A 169 -25.33 47.67 -7.29
CA TYR A 169 -25.84 46.31 -7.15
C TYR A 169 -25.26 45.65 -5.91
N ARG A 170 -26.14 45.10 -5.08
CA ARG A 170 -25.75 44.26 -3.94
C ARG A 170 -26.54 42.97 -3.99
N PHE A 171 -25.84 41.86 -3.92
CA PHE A 171 -26.44 40.55 -3.68
C PHE A 171 -26.02 40.08 -2.28
N SER A 172 -26.97 39.55 -1.51
CA SER A 172 -26.70 39.00 -0.18
C SER A 172 -27.47 37.70 -0.04
N ILE A 173 -26.76 36.68 0.41
CA ILE A 173 -27.29 35.35 0.71
C ILE A 173 -26.91 35.01 2.15
N HIS A 174 -27.73 34.20 2.81
CA HIS A 174 -27.34 33.60 4.09
C HIS A 174 -26.66 32.29 3.74
N GLU A 175 -25.36 32.21 3.98
CA GLU A 175 -24.59 31.01 3.69
C GLU A 175 -24.86 29.96 4.79
N PRO A 176 -25.31 28.76 4.41
CA PRO A 176 -25.42 27.66 5.36
C PRO A 176 -24.03 27.15 5.73
N THR A 177 -23.86 26.79 6.99
CA THR A 177 -22.71 26.04 7.47
C THR A 177 -22.99 24.55 7.27
N ILE A 178 -22.14 23.85 6.55
CA ILE A 178 -22.24 22.40 6.34
C ILE A 178 -21.17 21.75 7.21
N ASP A 179 -21.60 20.87 8.11
CA ASP A 179 -20.73 20.04 8.95
C ASP A 179 -20.88 18.59 8.50
N ALA A 180 -19.81 18.01 7.96
CA ALA A 180 -19.77 16.61 7.58
C ALA A 180 -19.12 15.82 8.71
N GLY A 181 -19.86 14.86 9.28
CA GLY A 181 -19.32 13.96 10.28
C GLY A 181 -18.35 12.94 9.68
N ALA A 182 -17.91 11.98 10.50
CA ALA A 182 -17.04 10.90 10.01
C ALA A 182 -17.80 9.98 9.06
N LEU A 183 -17.20 9.64 7.92
CA LEU A 183 -17.68 8.59 7.05
C LEU A 183 -17.71 7.27 7.84
N ARG A 184 -18.88 6.64 7.90
CA ARG A 184 -19.08 5.33 8.55
C ARG A 184 -19.07 4.26 7.48
N ALA A 185 -18.40 3.15 7.75
CA ALA A 185 -18.37 1.99 6.88
C ALA A 185 -18.86 0.78 7.68
N GLU A 186 -19.94 0.15 7.21
CA GLU A 186 -20.52 -1.04 7.84
C GLU A 186 -20.54 -2.19 6.84
N LEU A 187 -19.96 -3.33 7.23
CA LEU A 187 -20.02 -4.55 6.44
C LEU A 187 -21.45 -5.09 6.48
N GLN A 188 -21.98 -5.46 5.31
CA GLN A 188 -23.28 -6.08 5.22
C GLN A 188 -23.29 -7.47 5.87
N ASP A 189 -22.21 -8.24 5.68
CA ASP A 189 -21.97 -9.51 6.36
C ASP A 189 -20.69 -9.41 7.19
N VAL A 190 -20.84 -9.28 8.51
CA VAL A 190 -19.72 -9.12 9.44
C VAL A 190 -18.89 -10.40 9.55
N ASP A 191 -19.52 -11.58 9.43
CA ASP A 191 -18.86 -12.88 9.58
C ASP A 191 -17.94 -13.18 8.39
N ARG A 192 -18.27 -12.65 7.20
CA ARG A 192 -17.41 -12.77 6.01
C ARG A 192 -16.22 -11.80 6.01
N GLY A 193 -16.30 -10.69 6.76
CA GLY A 193 -15.21 -9.71 6.81
C GLY A 193 -14.92 -9.03 5.45
N TYR A 194 -13.71 -8.47 5.28
CA TYR A 194 -13.28 -7.83 4.04
C TYR A 194 -12.86 -8.86 2.98
N THR A 195 -13.83 -9.63 2.49
CA THR A 195 -13.65 -10.61 1.40
C THR A 195 -14.35 -10.15 0.13
N ALA A 196 -13.78 -10.47 -1.02
CA ALA A 196 -14.33 -10.16 -2.32
C ALA A 196 -15.77 -10.67 -2.46
N GLY A 197 -16.66 -9.82 -2.97
CA GLY A 197 -18.09 -10.10 -3.10
C GLY A 197 -18.92 -9.84 -1.83
N ASN A 198 -18.31 -9.50 -0.70
CA ASN A 198 -19.02 -8.87 0.42
C ASN A 198 -19.32 -7.40 0.08
N GLN A 199 -20.31 -6.80 0.75
CA GLN A 199 -20.69 -5.41 0.53
C GLN A 199 -20.36 -4.56 1.74
N VAL A 200 -19.96 -3.31 1.49
CA VAL A 200 -19.78 -2.29 2.52
C VAL A 200 -20.75 -1.16 2.25
N ASN A 201 -21.55 -0.81 3.26
CA ASN A 201 -22.40 0.35 3.24
C ASN A 201 -21.65 1.54 3.86
N TYR A 202 -21.39 2.55 3.04
CA TYR A 202 -20.80 3.82 3.46
C TYR A 202 -21.91 4.81 3.77
N THR A 203 -21.87 5.46 4.92
CA THR A 203 -22.84 6.47 5.34
C THR A 203 -22.11 7.72 5.82
N LEU A 204 -22.49 8.89 5.28
CA LEU A 204 -21.88 10.16 5.66
C LEU A 204 -22.93 11.05 6.34
N PRO A 205 -22.93 11.20 7.67
CA PRO A 205 -23.85 12.10 8.34
C PRO A 205 -23.47 13.56 8.06
N ILE A 206 -24.43 14.35 7.60
CA ILE A 206 -24.25 15.76 7.23
C ILE A 206 -25.28 16.59 7.99
N THR A 207 -24.80 17.65 8.66
CA THR A 207 -25.65 18.62 9.33
C THR A 207 -25.50 19.99 8.67
N THR A 208 -26.59 20.50 8.12
CA THR A 208 -26.63 21.84 7.55
C THR A 208 -27.28 22.80 8.53
N SER A 209 -26.54 23.85 8.91
CA SER A 209 -26.93 24.80 9.95
C SER A 209 -26.98 26.23 9.41
N LEU A 210 -27.97 27.01 9.84
CA LEU A 210 -28.07 28.45 9.64
C LEU A 210 -28.15 29.14 11.00
N TYR A 211 -27.30 30.14 11.22
CA TYR A 211 -27.25 30.89 12.48
C TYR A 211 -27.61 32.37 12.26
N SER A 212 -28.36 32.96 13.21
CA SER A 212 -28.67 34.38 13.22
C SER A 212 -28.64 34.97 14.64
N LEU A 213 -27.96 36.10 14.79
CA LEU A 213 -27.95 36.92 16.01
C LEU A 213 -29.17 37.84 16.14
N PHE A 214 -29.93 38.03 15.06
CA PHE A 214 -30.99 39.02 14.99
C PHE A 214 -32.30 38.37 14.53
N GLY A 215 -33.20 38.08 15.47
CA GLY A 215 -34.55 37.57 15.22
C GLY A 215 -34.64 36.12 14.71
N PRO A 216 -35.86 35.58 14.56
CA PRO A 216 -36.06 34.23 14.04
C PRO A 216 -35.46 34.12 12.63
N VAL A 217 -34.84 32.98 12.33
CA VAL A 217 -34.35 32.65 10.99
C VAL A 217 -35.51 32.89 10.02
N SER A 218 -35.39 33.91 9.17
CA SER A 218 -36.53 34.36 8.37
C SER A 218 -36.99 33.23 7.45
N GLY A 219 -38.30 33.13 7.18
CA GLY A 219 -38.84 32.10 6.28
C GLY A 219 -38.16 32.06 4.90
N ARG A 220 -37.56 33.17 4.45
CA ARG A 220 -36.78 33.24 3.21
C ARG A 220 -35.46 32.48 3.26
N ALA A 221 -34.81 32.44 4.42
CA ALA A 221 -33.59 31.65 4.60
C ALA A 221 -33.94 30.15 4.66
N LEU A 222 -35.11 29.82 5.22
CA LEU A 222 -35.68 28.47 5.22
C LEU A 222 -36.24 28.05 3.85
N ASP A 223 -36.40 28.99 2.92
CA ASP A 223 -36.70 28.68 1.51
C ASP A 223 -35.43 28.20 0.76
N GLY A 224 -34.26 28.17 1.40
CA GLY A 224 -33.08 27.48 0.87
C GLY A 224 -33.24 25.95 0.95
N SER A 225 -32.77 25.24 -0.08
CA SER A 225 -32.81 23.78 -0.15
C SER A 225 -31.43 23.24 -0.52
N LEU A 226 -30.95 22.26 0.23
CA LEU A 226 -29.76 21.46 -0.09
C LEU A 226 -30.17 19.98 -0.08
N ILE A 227 -29.63 19.24 -1.04
CA ILE A 227 -29.79 17.79 -1.16
C ILE A 227 -28.43 17.15 -1.37
N TYR A 228 -28.27 15.96 -0.80
CA TYR A 228 -27.02 15.22 -0.81
C TYR A 228 -27.26 13.82 -1.39
N SER A 229 -26.29 13.33 -2.14
CA SER A 229 -26.18 11.95 -2.57
C SER A 229 -24.73 11.52 -2.43
N LEU A 230 -24.52 10.27 -2.03
CA LEU A 230 -23.20 9.66 -1.96
C LEU A 230 -23.19 8.58 -3.04
N ASP A 231 -22.28 8.67 -4.01
CA ASP A 231 -22.23 7.75 -5.15
C ASP A 231 -20.78 7.48 -5.59
N GLU A 232 -20.56 6.43 -6.37
CA GLU A 232 -19.26 6.13 -7.01
C GLU A 232 -18.93 7.07 -8.19
N GLU A 233 -19.91 7.82 -8.68
CA GLU A 233 -19.76 8.70 -9.84
C GLU A 233 -20.18 10.15 -9.51
N GLU A 234 -19.55 11.10 -10.19
CA GLU A 234 -19.95 12.50 -10.18
C GLU A 234 -21.36 12.64 -10.81
N ARG A 235 -22.28 13.25 -10.06
CA ARG A 235 -23.65 13.43 -10.49
C ARG A 235 -24.15 14.84 -10.21
N GLU A 236 -24.75 15.46 -11.23
CA GLU A 236 -25.49 16.70 -11.03
C GLU A 236 -26.81 16.44 -10.30
N LEU A 237 -26.99 17.12 -9.18
CA LEU A 237 -28.23 17.14 -8.43
C LEU A 237 -28.92 18.49 -8.61
N SER A 238 -30.23 18.47 -8.86
CA SER A 238 -31.04 19.68 -8.97
C SER A 238 -32.12 19.70 -7.90
N THR A 239 -32.28 20.84 -7.26
CA THR A 239 -33.35 21.10 -6.28
C THR A 239 -33.97 22.47 -6.53
N SER A 240 -35.07 22.77 -5.86
CA SER A 240 -35.78 24.05 -5.99
C SER A 240 -35.90 24.75 -4.65
N ALA A 241 -35.95 26.08 -4.67
CA ALA A 241 -36.15 26.87 -3.46
C ALA A 241 -37.48 26.49 -2.79
N GLY A 242 -37.43 26.25 -1.49
CA GLY A 242 -38.56 25.86 -0.66
C GLY A 242 -38.92 24.37 -0.70
N ALA A 243 -38.20 23.55 -1.48
CA ALA A 243 -38.50 22.12 -1.62
C ALA A 243 -38.48 21.36 -0.27
N ARG A 244 -37.56 21.73 0.64
CA ARG A 244 -37.39 21.10 1.96
C ARG A 244 -37.69 22.05 3.13
N ARG A 245 -38.54 23.05 2.90
CA ARG A 245 -38.81 24.10 3.89
C ARG A 245 -39.33 23.55 5.22
N ASP A 246 -40.18 22.53 5.17
CA ASP A 246 -40.84 21.96 6.35
C ASP A 246 -39.94 21.01 7.16
N GLU A 247 -38.76 20.68 6.65
CA GLU A 247 -37.80 19.78 7.29
C GLU A 247 -36.80 20.50 8.19
N TRP A 248 -36.72 21.84 8.09
CA TRP A 248 -35.86 22.65 8.94
C TRP A 248 -36.36 22.65 10.40
N VAL A 249 -35.51 22.19 11.31
CA VAL A 249 -35.73 22.28 12.75
C VAL A 249 -35.17 23.61 13.24
N THR A 250 -36.01 24.46 13.84
CA THR A 250 -35.59 25.78 14.35
C THR A 250 -35.55 25.79 15.88
N GLY A 251 -34.58 26.51 16.44
CA GLY A 251 -34.40 26.60 17.89
C GLY A 251 -33.65 27.85 18.33
N GLN A 252 -33.43 27.94 19.64
CA GLN A 252 -32.63 28.98 20.29
C GLN A 252 -31.53 28.35 21.14
N THR A 253 -30.36 28.95 21.12
CA THR A 253 -29.25 28.59 22.00
C THR A 253 -28.56 29.84 22.55
N SER A 254 -27.91 29.69 23.70
CA SER A 254 -27.07 30.75 24.30
C SER A 254 -25.65 30.65 23.77
N ASP A 255 -25.14 31.73 23.18
CA ASP A 255 -23.74 31.79 22.74
C ASP A 255 -22.80 32.00 23.95
N PRO A 256 -21.82 31.11 24.19
CA PRO A 256 -20.83 31.30 25.26
C PRO A 256 -19.96 32.55 25.10
N LEU A 257 -19.89 33.15 23.90
CA LEU A 257 -19.11 34.37 23.61
C LEU A 257 -19.93 35.67 23.71
N LEU A 258 -21.27 35.58 23.76
CA LEU A 258 -22.15 36.75 23.89
C LEU A 258 -23.05 36.61 25.13
N PRO A 259 -22.64 37.15 26.29
CA PRO A 259 -23.29 36.92 27.59
C PRO A 259 -24.75 37.39 27.71
N PHE A 260 -25.31 38.05 26.68
CA PHE A 260 -26.69 38.52 26.64
C PHE A 260 -27.39 38.29 25.28
N GLY A 261 -26.81 37.48 24.39
CA GLY A 261 -27.36 37.25 23.04
C GLY A 261 -28.01 35.88 22.89
N THR A 262 -29.29 35.83 22.53
CA THR A 262 -29.94 34.61 22.02
C THR A 262 -29.53 34.40 20.56
N VAL A 263 -28.94 33.25 20.24
CA VAL A 263 -28.69 32.83 18.87
C VAL A 263 -29.86 31.98 18.42
N TRP A 264 -30.42 32.32 17.26
CA TRP A 264 -31.40 31.48 16.58
C TRP A 264 -30.69 30.58 15.59
N TYR A 265 -31.09 29.32 15.55
CA TYR A 265 -30.57 28.37 14.58
C TYR A 265 -31.70 27.69 13.82
N ALA A 266 -31.40 27.27 12.60
CA ALA A 266 -32.17 26.33 11.82
C ALA A 266 -31.23 25.21 11.35
N GLN A 267 -31.64 23.96 11.50
CA GLN A 267 -30.82 22.80 11.15
C GLN A 267 -31.62 21.77 10.36
N ILE A 268 -30.94 21.08 9.46
CA ILE A 268 -31.40 19.89 8.76
C ILE A 268 -30.28 18.87 8.75
N GLU A 269 -30.64 17.61 9.02
CA GLU A 269 -29.71 16.48 9.07
C GLU A 269 -30.03 15.54 7.90
N ASP A 270 -29.00 15.12 7.20
CA ASP A 270 -29.07 14.15 6.10
C ASP A 270 -28.01 13.06 6.32
N GLU A 271 -28.35 11.82 5.96
CA GLU A 271 -27.42 10.69 6.03
C GLU A 271 -27.37 9.97 4.67
N PRO A 272 -26.79 10.58 3.63
CA PRO A 272 -26.58 9.88 2.35
C PRO A 272 -25.73 8.63 2.55
N SER A 273 -26.16 7.54 1.91
CA SER A 273 -25.50 6.25 2.00
C SER A 273 -25.29 5.61 0.62
N HIS A 274 -24.15 4.95 0.43
CA HIS A 274 -23.83 4.19 -0.77
C HIS A 274 -23.32 2.81 -0.40
N THR A 275 -23.81 1.77 -1.07
CA THR A 275 -23.32 0.41 -0.89
C THR A 275 -22.47 0.01 -2.08
N THR A 276 -21.21 -0.34 -1.82
CA THR A 276 -20.30 -0.89 -2.83
C THR A 276 -20.00 -2.36 -2.57
N THR A 277 -19.57 -3.07 -3.62
CA THR A 277 -19.12 -4.46 -3.51
C THR A 277 -17.60 -4.50 -3.46
N LEU A 278 -17.05 -5.19 -2.46
CA LEU A 278 -15.61 -5.33 -2.29
C LEU A 278 -14.99 -6.16 -3.43
N VAL A 279 -13.91 -5.64 -4.00
CA VAL A 279 -13.13 -6.27 -5.06
C VAL A 279 -11.77 -6.69 -4.47
N ALA A 280 -11.34 -7.93 -4.74
CA ALA A 280 -10.08 -8.46 -4.23
C ALA A 280 -8.89 -7.57 -4.60
N GLY A 281 -7.95 -7.38 -3.67
CA GLY A 281 -6.71 -6.65 -3.87
C GLY A 281 -6.28 -5.84 -2.65
N PRO A 282 -4.98 -5.48 -2.58
CA PRO A 282 -4.49 -4.59 -1.54
C PRO A 282 -4.79 -3.14 -1.89
N ASP A 283 -4.84 -2.27 -0.88
CA ASP A 283 -4.93 -0.81 -0.99
C ASP A 283 -6.00 -0.34 -1.98
N ARG A 284 -7.18 -0.97 -1.99
CA ARG A 284 -8.25 -0.60 -2.93
C ARG A 284 -8.86 0.73 -2.52
N PRO A 285 -8.70 1.80 -3.31
CA PRO A 285 -9.34 3.06 -2.99
C PRO A 285 -10.84 2.92 -3.14
N VAL A 286 -11.56 3.56 -2.24
CA VAL A 286 -13.02 3.65 -2.31
C VAL A 286 -13.37 4.90 -3.11
N GLU A 287 -13.83 4.75 -4.34
CA GLU A 287 -14.25 5.88 -5.17
C GLU A 287 -15.62 6.36 -4.71
N LEU A 288 -15.67 7.44 -3.92
CA LEU A 288 -16.92 8.03 -3.45
C LEU A 288 -16.91 9.54 -3.65
N TYR A 289 -18.01 10.06 -4.19
CA TYR A 289 -18.28 11.47 -4.39
C TYR A 289 -19.52 11.87 -3.59
N LEU A 290 -19.38 12.94 -2.80
CA LEU A 290 -20.50 13.64 -2.20
C LEU A 290 -21.06 14.62 -3.23
N ASN A 291 -22.15 14.21 -3.87
CA ASN A 291 -22.89 15.02 -4.82
C ASN A 291 -23.85 15.92 -4.03
N THR A 292 -23.67 17.24 -4.10
CA THR A 292 -24.49 18.23 -3.40
C THR A 292 -25.26 19.09 -4.40
N GLY A 293 -26.59 19.08 -4.34
CA GLY A 293 -27.44 20.00 -5.09
C GLY A 293 -27.96 21.10 -4.18
N TYR A 294 -27.88 22.36 -4.61
CA TYR A 294 -28.33 23.50 -3.81
C TYR A 294 -29.26 24.43 -4.60
N ALA A 295 -30.21 25.04 -3.89
CA ALA A 295 -31.03 26.14 -4.35
C ALA A 295 -31.21 27.14 -3.20
N LEU A 296 -30.36 28.17 -3.17
CA LEU A 296 -30.29 29.14 -2.11
C LEU A 296 -30.99 30.44 -2.51
N VAL A 297 -31.77 31.02 -1.60
CA VAL A 297 -32.51 32.26 -1.84
C VAL A 297 -31.74 33.45 -1.32
N GLY A 298 -31.29 34.31 -2.24
CA GLY A 298 -30.64 35.57 -1.93
C GLY A 298 -31.53 36.79 -2.21
N ARG A 299 -31.07 37.95 -1.75
CA ARG A 299 -31.67 39.25 -2.03
C ARG A 299 -30.77 40.03 -2.97
N GLU A 300 -31.25 40.29 -4.18
CA GLU A 300 -30.60 41.21 -5.10
C GLU A 300 -31.20 42.61 -4.96
N CYS A 301 -30.36 43.63 -4.87
CA CYS A 301 -30.77 45.03 -4.72
C CYS A 301 -30.05 45.90 -5.75
N TRP A 302 -30.82 46.63 -6.56
CA TRP A 302 -30.32 47.66 -7.45
C TRP A 302 -30.52 49.05 -6.82
N LEU A 303 -29.49 49.89 -6.90
CA LEU A 303 -29.48 51.28 -6.41
C LEU A 303 -29.95 51.40 -4.94
N LEU A 304 -29.62 50.41 -4.11
CA LEU A 304 -30.03 50.26 -2.70
C LEU A 304 -31.54 50.18 -2.42
N TRP A 305 -32.42 50.48 -3.38
CA TRP A 305 -33.86 50.60 -3.17
C TRP A 305 -34.69 49.54 -3.88
N PHE A 306 -34.23 49.05 -5.04
CA PHE A 306 -34.97 48.07 -5.83
C PHE A 306 -34.49 46.67 -5.53
N CYS A 307 -35.03 46.08 -4.47
CA CYS A 307 -34.67 44.73 -4.05
C CYS A 307 -35.68 43.67 -4.48
N LYS A 308 -35.22 42.57 -5.06
CA LYS A 308 -36.01 41.38 -5.38
C LYS A 308 -35.34 40.13 -4.79
N ASN A 309 -36.13 39.10 -4.54
CA ASN A 309 -35.60 37.80 -4.17
C ASN A 309 -35.14 37.08 -5.44
N LYS A 310 -34.02 36.38 -5.37
CA LYS A 310 -33.49 35.60 -6.47
C LYS A 310 -32.87 34.32 -5.95
N THR A 311 -33.20 33.22 -6.60
CA THR A 311 -32.66 31.91 -6.28
C THR A 311 -31.40 31.69 -7.10
N VAL A 312 -30.36 31.20 -6.43
CA VAL A 312 -29.13 30.68 -7.05
C VAL A 312 -29.15 29.18 -6.84
N ALA A 313 -29.10 28.42 -7.92
CA ALA A 313 -29.10 26.97 -7.88
C ALA A 313 -27.91 26.41 -8.66
N GLY A 314 -27.42 25.26 -8.22
CA GLY A 314 -26.30 24.57 -8.82
C GLY A 314 -26.02 23.25 -8.12
N SER A 315 -24.94 22.60 -8.54
CA SER A 315 -24.43 21.39 -7.90
C SER A 315 -22.93 21.51 -7.65
N VAL A 316 -22.44 20.79 -6.65
CA VAL A 316 -21.02 20.60 -6.33
C VAL A 316 -20.78 19.11 -6.14
N GLN A 317 -19.61 18.64 -6.57
CA GLN A 317 -19.16 17.27 -6.42
C GLN A 317 -17.83 17.27 -5.68
N ASP A 318 -17.81 16.68 -4.49
CA ASP A 318 -16.62 16.60 -3.65
C ASP A 318 -16.15 15.14 -3.53
N TYR A 319 -14.89 14.87 -3.84
CA TYR A 319 -14.32 13.54 -3.66
C TYR A 319 -14.05 13.26 -2.18
N VAL A 320 -14.71 12.24 -1.63
CA VAL A 320 -14.58 11.82 -0.21
C VAL A 320 -13.84 10.49 -0.05
N GLY A 321 -13.43 9.89 -1.18
CA GLY A 321 -12.80 8.57 -1.25
C GLY A 321 -11.33 8.48 -0.81
N GLU A 322 -10.58 9.59 -0.85
CA GLU A 322 -9.12 9.60 -0.61
C GLU A 322 -8.72 9.07 0.79
N VAL A 323 -9.65 9.12 1.74
CA VAL A 323 -9.41 8.76 3.15
C VAL A 323 -9.53 7.25 3.39
N TYR A 324 -10.13 6.49 2.47
CA TYR A 324 -10.44 5.06 2.67
C TYR A 324 -9.85 4.19 1.58
N ALA A 325 -8.85 3.38 1.97
CA ALA A 325 -8.40 2.23 1.23
C ALA A 325 -8.72 0.96 2.02
N THR A 326 -9.20 -0.08 1.34
CA THR A 326 -9.51 -1.37 1.95
C THR A 326 -8.63 -2.46 1.37
N ASP A 327 -8.03 -3.26 2.24
CA ASP A 327 -7.41 -4.53 1.85
C ASP A 327 -8.49 -5.60 1.81
N THR A 328 -8.83 -6.04 0.59
CA THR A 328 -9.87 -7.04 0.38
C THR A 328 -9.24 -8.37 0.02
N LEU A 329 -9.45 -9.37 0.86
CA LEU A 329 -9.04 -10.74 0.59
C LEU A 329 -9.91 -11.35 -0.53
N PRO A 330 -9.35 -12.21 -1.39
CA PRO A 330 -10.17 -12.96 -2.32
C PRO A 330 -11.09 -13.97 -1.59
N ALA A 331 -12.09 -14.48 -2.30
CA ALA A 331 -13.14 -15.32 -1.71
C ALA A 331 -12.67 -16.73 -1.32
N THR A 332 -11.54 -17.20 -1.85
CA THR A 332 -10.99 -18.54 -1.62
C THR A 332 -9.50 -18.51 -1.28
N ILE A 333 -9.03 -19.56 -0.60
CA ILE A 333 -7.59 -19.75 -0.31
C ILE A 333 -6.80 -19.97 -1.60
N ASP A 334 -7.39 -20.64 -2.59
CA ASP A 334 -6.74 -20.86 -3.90
C ASP A 334 -6.51 -19.53 -4.63
N ASP A 335 -7.48 -18.61 -4.58
CA ASP A 335 -7.32 -17.25 -5.13
C ASP A 335 -6.33 -16.41 -4.30
N PHE A 336 -6.29 -16.61 -2.98
CA PHE A 336 -5.30 -15.97 -2.10
C PHE A 336 -3.87 -16.41 -2.49
N ALA A 337 -3.66 -17.71 -2.69
CA ALA A 337 -2.39 -18.28 -3.15
C ALA A 337 -2.04 -17.82 -4.58
N ASN A 338 -3.04 -17.60 -5.43
CA ASN A 338 -2.86 -17.09 -6.79
C ASN A 338 -2.88 -15.55 -6.83
N VAL A 339 -1.77 -14.90 -6.47
CA VAL A 339 -1.65 -13.43 -6.44
C VAL A 339 -1.97 -12.74 -7.78
N ASN A 340 -1.86 -13.44 -8.92
CA ASN A 340 -2.27 -12.90 -10.23
C ASN A 340 -3.80 -12.70 -10.34
N SER A 341 -4.58 -13.35 -9.48
CA SER A 341 -6.05 -13.25 -9.45
C SER A 341 -6.56 -12.02 -8.70
N TRP A 342 -5.69 -11.25 -8.01
CA TRP A 342 -6.06 -10.12 -7.16
C TRP A 342 -6.46 -8.86 -7.95
N GLY A 343 -6.89 -9.01 -9.21
CA GLY A 343 -7.67 -8.01 -9.94
C GLY A 343 -6.94 -6.72 -10.24
N GLY A 344 -5.64 -6.76 -10.47
CA GLY A 344 -4.89 -5.62 -10.96
C GLY A 344 -3.67 -6.18 -11.63
N GLN A 345 -3.24 -5.58 -12.75
CA GLN A 345 -1.81 -5.59 -12.99
C GLN A 345 -1.19 -5.18 -11.66
N VAL A 346 -0.30 -6.00 -11.11
CA VAL A 346 0.78 -5.51 -10.26
C VAL A 346 1.62 -4.62 -11.18
N SER A 347 1.04 -3.50 -11.63
CA SER A 347 1.68 -2.51 -12.46
C SER A 347 2.76 -1.90 -11.58
N PRO A 348 3.90 -1.53 -12.17
CA PRO A 348 5.12 -1.23 -11.45
C PRO A 348 4.97 0.10 -10.70
N GLY A 349 4.29 0.06 -9.56
CA GLY A 349 4.40 1.05 -8.50
C GLY A 349 5.71 0.84 -7.72
N PRO A 350 6.01 1.71 -6.74
CA PRO A 350 7.27 1.71 -6.01
C PRO A 350 7.60 0.39 -5.27
N LEU A 351 6.64 -0.54 -5.18
CA LEU A 351 6.77 -1.82 -4.48
C LEU A 351 7.01 -3.04 -5.40
N GLY A 352 7.01 -2.89 -6.72
CA GLY A 352 7.41 -3.96 -7.65
C GLY A 352 6.51 -5.21 -7.66
N ASN A 353 6.84 -6.18 -8.54
CA ASN A 353 6.16 -7.49 -8.59
C ASN A 353 6.19 -8.12 -7.19
N VAL A 354 5.04 -8.51 -6.65
CA VAL A 354 4.99 -9.37 -5.45
C VAL A 354 5.75 -10.64 -5.79
N ARG A 355 6.95 -10.79 -5.23
CA ARG A 355 7.74 -12.01 -5.32
C ARG A 355 7.42 -12.81 -4.08
N PHE A 356 6.82 -13.98 -4.26
CA PHE A 356 6.66 -14.92 -3.16
C PHE A 356 8.03 -15.24 -2.59
N LEU A 357 8.12 -15.13 -1.28
CA LEU A 357 9.36 -15.31 -0.55
C LEU A 357 9.70 -16.80 -0.44
N ASP A 358 8.67 -17.65 -0.40
CA ASP A 358 8.68 -19.12 -0.40
C ASP A 358 7.60 -19.57 -1.43
N PRO A 359 7.97 -19.84 -2.70
CA PRO A 359 7.01 -20.04 -3.76
C PRO A 359 6.39 -21.45 -3.84
N ASP A 360 7.02 -22.47 -3.25
CA ASP A 360 6.56 -23.86 -3.22
C ASP A 360 6.14 -24.35 -1.83
N GLY A 361 6.37 -23.54 -0.79
CA GLY A 361 5.77 -23.70 0.53
C GLY A 361 6.46 -24.73 1.41
N ASP A 362 7.74 -25.01 1.16
CA ASP A 362 8.54 -25.97 1.92
C ASP A 362 9.20 -25.36 3.17
N GLY A 363 9.01 -24.04 3.38
CA GLY A 363 9.58 -23.28 4.48
C GLY A 363 10.95 -22.66 4.15
N LEU A 364 11.45 -22.79 2.92
CA LEU A 364 12.69 -22.18 2.47
C LEU A 364 12.46 -20.90 1.69
N LEU A 365 13.36 -19.94 1.90
CA LEU A 365 13.34 -18.70 1.14
C LEU A 365 13.89 -18.98 -0.27
N ALA A 366 13.21 -18.48 -1.28
CA ALA A 366 13.66 -18.56 -2.67
C ALA A 366 15.08 -17.99 -2.84
N ARG A 367 15.89 -18.63 -3.69
CA ARG A 367 17.27 -18.15 -3.97
C ARG A 367 17.35 -16.71 -4.46
N SER A 368 16.31 -16.24 -5.16
CA SER A 368 16.25 -14.86 -5.65
C SER A 368 16.23 -13.80 -4.53
N GLN A 369 15.91 -14.23 -3.30
CA GLN A 369 15.88 -13.42 -2.08
C GLN A 369 17.05 -13.76 -1.13
N GLY A 370 18.04 -14.53 -1.60
CA GLY A 370 19.20 -14.94 -0.79
C GLY A 370 18.96 -16.13 0.12
N GLY A 371 17.89 -16.90 -0.10
CA GLY A 371 17.62 -18.14 0.64
C GLY A 371 18.32 -19.38 0.12
N LEU A 372 18.14 -20.50 0.83
CA LEU A 372 18.84 -21.78 0.62
C LEU A 372 18.05 -22.81 -0.17
N ASP A 373 16.84 -22.46 -0.59
CA ASP A 373 15.93 -23.29 -1.39
C ASP A 373 16.64 -23.99 -2.58
N PRO A 374 16.65 -25.33 -2.61
CA PRO A 374 17.19 -26.12 -3.71
C PRO A 374 16.45 -25.93 -5.04
N ASN A 375 15.13 -25.74 -5.01
CA ASN A 375 14.27 -25.56 -6.17
C ASN A 375 12.94 -24.87 -5.84
N ASN A 376 12.86 -23.55 -6.04
CA ASN A 376 11.67 -22.74 -5.72
C ASN A 376 10.32 -23.10 -6.39
N ASN A 377 10.21 -24.20 -7.14
CA ASN A 377 8.96 -24.65 -7.73
C ASN A 377 8.56 -26.06 -7.28
N ARG A 378 9.33 -26.69 -6.38
CA ARG A 378 9.11 -28.08 -5.95
C ARG A 378 9.60 -28.24 -4.52
N TRP A 379 8.64 -28.44 -3.61
CA TRP A 379 8.87 -28.59 -2.17
C TRP A 379 9.77 -29.76 -1.73
N ASP A 380 10.07 -30.68 -2.64
CA ASP A 380 10.83 -31.93 -2.46
C ASP A 380 11.64 -32.11 -3.75
N THR A 381 12.92 -31.75 -3.77
CA THR A 381 13.68 -31.57 -5.00
C THR A 381 14.07 -32.87 -5.67
N ASP A 382 14.34 -33.93 -4.93
CA ASP A 382 14.82 -35.22 -5.46
C ASP A 382 13.74 -36.32 -5.48
N GLY A 383 12.65 -36.18 -4.76
CA GLY A 383 11.50 -37.08 -4.84
C GLY A 383 11.50 -38.28 -3.91
N ASP A 384 12.25 -38.25 -2.81
CA ASP A 384 12.21 -39.30 -1.78
C ASP A 384 10.99 -39.19 -0.85
N GLY A 385 10.33 -38.03 -0.82
CA GLY A 385 9.18 -37.73 0.02
C GLY A 385 9.50 -36.92 1.29
N LEU A 386 10.73 -36.45 1.47
CA LEU A 386 11.11 -35.42 2.43
C LEU A 386 11.05 -34.04 1.76
N SER A 387 10.71 -32.99 2.52
CA SER A 387 10.76 -31.62 1.98
C SER A 387 12.18 -31.07 2.08
N ASP A 388 12.62 -30.26 1.11
CA ASP A 388 13.96 -29.66 1.14
C ASP A 388 14.18 -28.88 2.45
N GLY A 389 13.14 -28.18 2.91
CA GLY A 389 13.14 -27.48 4.19
C GLY A 389 13.30 -28.40 5.40
N TYR A 390 12.70 -29.60 5.38
CA TYR A 390 12.86 -30.59 6.44
C TYR A 390 14.28 -31.15 6.46
N GLU A 391 14.83 -31.53 5.32
CA GLU A 391 16.18 -32.08 5.22
C GLU A 391 17.24 -31.09 5.69
N LEU A 392 17.14 -29.82 5.27
CA LEU A 392 18.04 -28.76 5.75
C LEU A 392 17.86 -28.48 7.24
N PHE A 393 16.63 -28.58 7.76
CA PHE A 393 16.37 -28.44 9.19
C PHE A 393 17.00 -29.57 9.99
N VAL A 394 16.74 -30.82 9.63
CA VAL A 394 17.30 -32.01 10.30
C VAL A 394 18.83 -32.00 10.24
N ARG A 395 19.41 -31.61 9.10
CA ARG A 395 20.86 -31.42 8.94
C ARG A 395 21.46 -30.35 9.86
N SER A 396 20.64 -29.38 10.31
CA SER A 396 21.07 -28.33 11.22
C SER A 396 21.07 -28.74 12.69
N LEU A 397 20.39 -29.84 13.04
CA LEU A 397 20.33 -30.38 14.40
C LEU A 397 21.61 -31.17 14.75
N ALA A 398 21.89 -31.29 16.05
CA ALA A 398 22.91 -32.21 16.53
C ALA A 398 22.43 -33.67 16.39
N LEU A 399 23.34 -34.62 16.19
CA LEU A 399 22.99 -36.05 16.09
C LEU A 399 22.19 -36.54 17.32
N GLU A 400 22.56 -36.09 18.52
CA GLU A 400 21.88 -36.43 19.78
C GLU A 400 20.46 -35.85 19.90
N GLU A 401 20.10 -34.90 19.04
CA GLU A 401 18.77 -34.27 18.95
C GLU A 401 17.96 -34.82 17.76
N GLY A 402 18.44 -35.88 17.10
CA GLY A 402 17.83 -36.47 15.91
C GLY A 402 18.28 -35.85 14.59
N GLY A 403 19.44 -35.17 14.57
CA GLY A 403 20.05 -34.69 13.34
C GLY A 403 20.58 -35.83 12.47
N ALA A 404 20.40 -35.71 11.16
CA ALA A 404 20.91 -36.62 10.13
C ALA A 404 21.50 -35.81 8.98
N ARG A 405 22.54 -36.33 8.31
CA ARG A 405 23.10 -35.62 7.14
C ARG A 405 22.32 -36.04 5.91
N LEU A 406 21.41 -35.17 5.49
CA LEU A 406 20.60 -35.31 4.29
C LEU A 406 21.08 -34.35 3.20
N ASP A 407 20.88 -34.70 1.93
CA ASP A 407 21.11 -33.82 0.79
C ASP A 407 19.82 -33.71 -0.04
N PRO A 408 19.16 -32.53 -0.09
CA PRO A 408 17.87 -32.30 -0.77
C PRO A 408 17.98 -32.28 -2.30
N ARG A 409 18.94 -33.03 -2.84
CA ARG A 409 19.18 -33.23 -4.27
C ARG A 409 19.47 -34.69 -4.58
N LYS A 410 19.42 -35.56 -3.57
CA LYS A 410 19.69 -36.98 -3.64
C LYS A 410 18.65 -37.69 -2.79
N ALA A 411 17.82 -38.48 -3.47
CA ALA A 411 16.85 -39.32 -2.79
C ALA A 411 17.48 -40.42 -1.90
N ASP A 412 18.77 -40.70 -2.08
CA ASP A 412 19.59 -41.69 -1.38
C ASP A 412 20.97 -41.03 -1.18
N THR A 413 21.24 -40.56 0.03
CA THR A 413 22.33 -39.62 0.33
C THR A 413 23.70 -40.30 0.31
N ASP A 414 23.82 -41.49 0.88
CA ASP A 414 25.04 -42.30 0.92
C ASP A 414 25.20 -43.26 -0.27
N GLY A 415 24.11 -43.60 -0.96
CA GLY A 415 24.09 -44.33 -2.22
C GLY A 415 24.04 -45.85 -2.08
N ASP A 416 23.49 -46.36 -0.99
CA ASP A 416 23.44 -47.80 -0.69
C ASP A 416 22.24 -48.55 -1.31
N GLY A 417 21.28 -47.79 -1.86
CA GLY A 417 20.08 -48.30 -2.52
C GLY A 417 18.78 -48.18 -1.71
N VAL A 418 18.79 -47.57 -0.53
CA VAL A 418 17.61 -47.19 0.25
C VAL A 418 17.43 -45.67 0.19
N ASP A 419 16.20 -45.17 0.07
CA ASP A 419 15.95 -43.73 0.09
C ASP A 419 15.96 -43.16 1.52
N ASP A 420 16.42 -41.91 1.68
CA ASP A 420 16.61 -41.26 2.98
C ASP A 420 15.32 -41.26 3.82
N ALA A 421 14.16 -41.04 3.17
CA ALA A 421 12.85 -41.09 3.81
C ALA A 421 12.55 -42.46 4.44
N THR A 422 12.92 -43.54 3.74
CA THR A 422 12.79 -44.91 4.20
C THR A 422 13.77 -45.20 5.33
N GLU A 423 15.01 -44.77 5.21
CA GLU A 423 16.03 -44.97 6.24
C GLU A 423 15.62 -44.34 7.58
N LEU A 424 15.21 -43.06 7.55
CA LEU A 424 14.70 -42.36 8.72
C LEU A 424 13.47 -43.03 9.34
N ARG A 425 12.61 -43.64 8.51
CA ARG A 425 11.41 -44.33 8.97
C ARG A 425 11.74 -45.61 9.73
N TYR A 426 12.80 -46.32 9.33
CA TYR A 426 13.26 -47.54 9.97
C TYR A 426 14.33 -47.29 11.05
N GLY A 427 14.86 -46.07 11.15
CA GLY A 427 15.81 -45.67 12.18
C GLY A 427 17.28 -45.84 11.79
N MET A 428 17.56 -46.07 10.51
CA MET A 428 18.92 -46.10 9.94
C MET A 428 19.50 -44.69 9.81
N ASP A 429 20.80 -44.60 9.55
CA ASP A 429 21.53 -43.35 9.37
C ASP A 429 21.76 -43.08 7.87
N PRO A 430 21.00 -42.15 7.22
CA PRO A 430 21.07 -41.88 5.77
C PRO A 430 22.41 -41.37 5.22
N ALA A 431 23.40 -41.27 6.10
CA ALA A 431 24.74 -40.82 5.80
C ALA A 431 25.77 -41.95 5.86
N LYS A 432 25.33 -43.18 6.10
CA LYS A 432 26.14 -44.37 6.26
C LYS A 432 25.50 -45.51 5.47
N ASP A 433 26.26 -46.00 4.51
CA ASP A 433 25.88 -47.17 3.73
C ASP A 433 25.70 -48.44 4.60
N ASP A 434 26.21 -48.46 5.82
CA ASP A 434 26.15 -49.54 6.80
C ASP A 434 25.95 -48.91 8.20
N THR A 435 24.72 -48.91 8.70
CA THR A 435 24.32 -48.20 9.91
C THR A 435 24.96 -48.78 11.16
N ASP A 436 24.96 -50.11 11.29
CA ASP A 436 25.45 -50.84 12.47
C ASP A 436 26.94 -51.24 12.38
N SER A 437 27.55 -51.05 11.21
CA SER A 437 28.96 -51.26 10.91
C SER A 437 29.43 -52.72 11.00
N ASP A 438 28.58 -53.68 10.67
CA ASP A 438 28.91 -55.11 10.62
C ASP A 438 29.56 -55.55 9.29
N GLY A 439 29.45 -54.70 8.25
CA GLY A 439 29.96 -54.91 6.90
C GLY A 439 28.93 -55.38 5.86
N LEU A 440 27.65 -55.42 6.21
CA LEU A 440 26.49 -55.46 5.31
C LEU A 440 25.98 -54.03 5.10
N SER A 441 25.58 -53.68 3.88
CA SER A 441 24.97 -52.36 3.66
C SER A 441 23.48 -52.39 4.04
N ASP A 442 22.91 -51.25 4.45
CA ASP A 442 21.50 -51.19 4.84
C ASP A 442 20.58 -51.62 3.66
N GLY A 443 20.98 -51.28 2.43
CA GLY A 443 20.38 -51.76 1.20
C GLY A 443 20.50 -53.26 0.96
N GLU A 444 21.58 -53.91 1.40
CA GLU A 444 21.69 -55.37 1.40
C GLU A 444 20.73 -55.99 2.42
N GLU A 445 20.41 -55.31 3.50
CA GLU A 445 19.61 -55.86 4.61
C GLU A 445 18.13 -55.51 4.53
N LEU A 446 17.76 -54.45 3.81
CA LEU A 446 16.38 -53.97 3.73
C LEU A 446 15.82 -53.91 2.30
N ALA A 447 16.64 -53.60 1.28
CA ALA A 447 16.10 -53.19 -0.02
C ALA A 447 15.34 -54.32 -0.75
N PRO A 448 14.37 -53.98 -1.61
CA PRO A 448 13.66 -54.94 -2.48
C PRO A 448 14.61 -55.65 -3.47
N GLY A 449 15.19 -56.76 -3.06
CA GLY A 449 16.20 -57.50 -3.83
C GLY A 449 17.45 -57.86 -3.02
N GLY A 450 17.66 -57.19 -1.89
CA GLY A 450 18.61 -57.55 -0.85
C GLY A 450 18.23 -58.83 -0.11
N GLY A 451 18.87 -59.10 1.00
CA GLY A 451 18.85 -60.34 1.75
C GLY A 451 19.54 -61.48 1.00
N TRP A 452 19.64 -62.63 1.64
CA TRP A 452 20.25 -63.82 1.04
C TRP A 452 19.35 -65.03 1.11
N LEU A 453 19.69 -66.04 0.30
CA LEU A 453 18.89 -67.27 0.16
C LEU A 453 19.36 -68.31 1.17
N LEU A 454 18.51 -68.58 2.15
CA LEU A 454 18.68 -69.62 3.16
C LEU A 454 18.16 -70.98 2.67
N PRO A 455 19.02 -71.99 2.52
CA PRO A 455 18.58 -73.35 2.23
C PRO A 455 18.05 -74.03 3.50
N TYR A 456 16.77 -74.43 3.54
CA TYR A 456 16.17 -75.03 4.74
C TYR A 456 15.70 -76.49 4.55
N ARG A 457 15.71 -77.01 3.32
CA ARG A 457 15.30 -78.40 3.06
C ARG A 457 15.99 -78.96 1.82
N TYR A 458 16.58 -80.15 1.96
CA TYR A 458 17.11 -80.92 0.83
C TYR A 458 16.23 -82.13 0.52
N ASN A 459 15.90 -82.35 -0.75
CA ASN A 459 15.22 -83.55 -1.22
C ASN A 459 16.22 -84.48 -1.91
N ALA A 460 16.66 -85.52 -1.20
CA ALA A 460 17.63 -86.49 -1.71
C ALA A 460 17.15 -87.27 -2.95
N SER A 461 15.84 -87.41 -3.16
CA SER A 461 15.29 -88.12 -4.34
C SER A 461 15.26 -87.27 -5.60
N THR A 462 15.10 -85.95 -5.48
CA THR A 462 15.05 -85.02 -6.62
C THR A 462 16.32 -84.19 -6.76
N GLN A 463 17.26 -84.30 -5.82
CA GLN A 463 18.47 -83.47 -5.72
C GLN A 463 18.15 -81.96 -5.72
N GLN A 464 16.99 -81.57 -5.16
CA GLN A 464 16.56 -80.18 -5.08
C GLN A 464 16.72 -79.63 -3.66
N VAL A 465 17.16 -78.37 -3.57
CA VAL A 465 17.25 -77.60 -2.33
C VAL A 465 16.12 -76.57 -2.32
N ALA A 466 15.27 -76.58 -1.29
CA ALA A 466 14.31 -75.51 -1.06
C ALA A 466 15.02 -74.38 -0.32
N VAL A 467 14.85 -73.16 -0.84
CA VAL A 467 15.43 -71.93 -0.29
C VAL A 467 14.33 -70.96 0.10
N THR A 468 14.60 -70.14 1.12
CA THR A 468 13.80 -68.96 1.46
C THR A 468 14.71 -67.74 1.50
N ARG A 469 14.18 -66.55 1.23
CA ARG A 469 14.94 -65.31 1.41
C ARG A 469 14.80 -64.85 2.86
N ILE A 470 15.91 -64.42 3.44
CA ILE A 470 15.99 -63.85 4.79
C ILE A 470 16.78 -62.55 4.75
N TRP A 471 16.62 -61.77 5.80
CA TRP A 471 17.23 -60.46 6.02
C TRP A 471 17.64 -60.37 7.49
N SER A 472 18.75 -59.70 7.76
CA SER A 472 19.16 -59.20 9.07
C SER A 472 18.48 -57.86 9.38
N ASP A 473 18.62 -57.39 10.63
CA ASP A 473 18.20 -56.08 11.09
C ASP A 473 19.38 -55.09 10.97
N PRO A 474 19.32 -54.08 10.08
CA PRO A 474 20.43 -53.15 9.80
C PRO A 474 20.80 -52.23 10.99
N LEU A 475 20.08 -52.35 12.11
CA LEU A 475 20.36 -51.60 13.33
C LEU A 475 21.24 -52.37 14.32
N TYR A 476 21.50 -53.66 14.06
CA TYR A 476 22.19 -54.54 14.99
C TYR A 476 23.13 -55.49 14.25
N ALA A 477 24.43 -55.27 14.45
CA ALA A 477 25.49 -56.10 13.85
C ALA A 477 25.41 -57.61 14.17
N ASP A 478 24.59 -57.99 15.15
CA ASP A 478 24.22 -59.34 15.53
C ASP A 478 22.73 -59.30 15.87
N SER A 479 21.90 -59.63 14.89
CA SER A 479 20.46 -59.43 14.92
C SER A 479 19.74 -60.25 16.00
N ASP A 480 20.25 -61.45 16.34
CA ASP A 480 19.64 -62.33 17.34
C ASP A 480 20.41 -62.42 18.66
N GLY A 481 21.61 -61.84 18.72
CA GLY A 481 22.44 -61.71 19.91
C GLY A 481 23.15 -63.00 20.33
N ASP A 482 23.35 -63.95 19.41
CA ASP A 482 23.99 -65.23 19.71
C ASP A 482 25.53 -65.16 19.77
N GLY A 483 26.10 -64.00 19.40
CA GLY A 483 27.53 -63.72 19.36
C GLY A 483 28.20 -63.94 18.00
N LEU A 484 27.43 -64.21 16.95
CA LEU A 484 27.85 -64.22 15.55
C LEU A 484 27.29 -62.97 14.86
N SER A 485 28.14 -62.25 14.10
CA SER A 485 27.64 -61.10 13.35
C SER A 485 26.86 -61.55 12.11
N ASP A 486 25.95 -60.72 11.63
CA ASP A 486 25.09 -61.05 10.48
C ASP A 486 25.94 -61.27 9.21
N LEU A 487 27.01 -60.48 9.03
CA LEU A 487 28.01 -60.72 7.99
C LEU A 487 28.65 -62.12 8.07
N PHE A 488 28.94 -62.63 9.27
CA PHE A 488 29.53 -63.95 9.45
C PHE A 488 28.55 -65.04 9.02
N GLU A 489 27.31 -64.94 9.47
CA GLU A 489 26.26 -65.88 9.10
C GLU A 489 25.99 -65.88 7.60
N ARG A 490 25.97 -64.70 6.97
CA ARG A 490 25.89 -64.55 5.51
C ARG A 490 27.08 -65.25 4.83
N ALA A 491 28.30 -65.00 5.30
CA ALA A 491 29.51 -65.57 4.71
C ALA A 491 29.49 -67.10 4.71
N GLU A 492 29.06 -67.73 5.81
CA GLU A 492 28.95 -69.19 5.94
C GLU A 492 27.89 -69.81 5.02
N LEU A 493 26.93 -69.03 4.51
CA LEU A 493 25.88 -69.48 3.59
C LEU A 493 26.25 -69.35 2.09
N THR A 494 27.24 -68.54 1.72
CA THR A 494 27.51 -68.15 0.31
C THR A 494 28.15 -69.22 -0.58
N CYS A 495 28.38 -70.45 -0.12
CA CYS A 495 28.75 -71.54 -1.02
C CYS A 495 28.06 -72.89 -0.72
N PRO A 496 26.88 -73.14 -1.31
CA PRO A 496 26.17 -74.43 -1.23
C PRO A 496 26.97 -75.63 -1.77
N ALA A 497 27.98 -75.39 -2.62
CA ALA A 497 28.87 -76.41 -3.17
C ALA A 497 30.18 -76.57 -2.39
N CYS A 498 30.54 -75.62 -1.52
CA CYS A 498 31.78 -75.62 -0.75
C CYS A 498 31.55 -76.03 0.70
N ASN A 499 30.30 -76.03 1.17
CA ASN A 499 29.94 -76.60 2.46
C ASN A 499 29.36 -78.02 2.27
N PRO A 500 30.19 -79.09 2.28
CA PRO A 500 29.71 -80.47 2.25
C PRO A 500 29.04 -80.90 3.58
N TRP A 501 28.90 -79.98 4.56
CA TRP A 501 28.39 -80.23 5.91
C TRP A 501 26.92 -79.85 6.10
N VAL A 502 26.13 -79.90 5.03
CA VAL A 502 24.69 -80.11 5.20
C VAL A 502 24.53 -81.56 5.67
N ASP A 503 24.68 -81.79 6.98
CA ASP A 503 24.25 -83.04 7.59
C ASP A 503 22.80 -83.29 7.13
N PRO A 504 22.51 -84.40 6.44
CA PRO A 504 21.15 -84.73 6.04
C PRO A 504 20.17 -84.81 7.23
N GLU A 505 20.69 -84.98 8.46
CA GLU A 505 19.92 -85.06 9.70
C GLU A 505 19.87 -83.74 10.48
N ASN A 506 20.84 -82.81 10.32
CA ASN A 506 20.84 -81.53 11.04
C ASN A 506 21.70 -80.44 10.34
N PRO A 507 21.17 -79.74 9.33
CA PRO A 507 21.93 -78.71 8.62
C PRO A 507 22.09 -77.50 9.55
N LEU A 508 23.31 -77.25 10.03
CA LEU A 508 23.65 -75.99 10.71
C LEU A 508 23.56 -74.88 9.67
N VAL A 509 22.43 -74.19 9.69
CA VAL A 509 22.08 -73.14 8.77
C VAL A 509 22.02 -71.88 9.63
N TYR A 510 23.09 -71.10 9.56
CA TYR A 510 23.17 -69.84 10.30
C TYR A 510 22.07 -68.90 9.83
N ASN A 511 21.43 -68.19 10.74
CA ASN A 511 20.28 -67.36 10.43
C ASN A 511 20.22 -66.22 11.44
N PRO A 512 20.33 -64.95 10.98
CA PRO A 512 20.40 -63.75 11.82
C PRO A 512 19.16 -63.52 12.68
N ASN A 513 18.09 -64.27 12.42
CA ASN A 513 16.85 -64.16 13.17
C ASN A 513 16.65 -65.29 14.20
N LEU A 514 17.61 -66.21 14.35
CA LEU A 514 17.46 -67.44 15.13
C LEU A 514 18.77 -67.86 15.76
N TRP A 515 18.85 -67.78 17.10
CA TRP A 515 20.01 -68.20 17.87
C TRP A 515 20.71 -69.46 17.32
N ASN A 516 21.94 -69.31 16.83
CA ASN A 516 22.81 -70.37 16.36
C ASN A 516 23.81 -70.80 17.45
N GLU A 517 24.37 -71.99 17.27
CA GLU A 517 25.50 -72.44 18.08
C GLU A 517 26.79 -72.03 17.37
N ASN A 518 27.62 -71.21 18.04
CA ASN A 518 28.94 -70.83 17.52
C ASN A 518 29.76 -72.11 17.19
N PRO A 519 30.31 -72.25 15.97
CA PRO A 519 31.05 -73.43 15.54
C PRO A 519 32.38 -73.64 16.29
N LEU A 520 32.88 -72.60 16.96
CA LEU A 520 34.10 -72.61 17.76
C LEU A 520 33.82 -72.08 19.17
N PRO A 521 33.02 -72.80 19.98
CA PRO A 521 32.68 -72.34 21.32
C PRO A 521 33.94 -72.32 22.19
N LEU A 522 34.20 -71.17 22.81
CA LEU A 522 35.27 -71.00 23.79
C LEU A 522 34.69 -71.22 25.19
N TYR A 523 35.00 -72.37 25.79
CA TYR A 523 34.62 -72.64 27.16
C TYR A 523 35.69 -72.11 28.11
N VAL A 524 35.28 -71.20 28.98
CA VAL A 524 36.11 -70.70 30.08
C VAL A 524 35.66 -71.40 31.35
N ALA A 525 36.51 -72.27 31.90
CA ALA A 525 36.30 -72.86 33.21
C ALA A 525 37.20 -72.13 34.23
N ASN A 526 36.58 -71.54 35.24
CA ASN A 526 37.26 -71.04 36.43
C ASN A 526 37.22 -72.14 37.51
N ASP A 527 38.31 -72.35 38.24
CA ASP A 527 38.41 -73.39 39.28
C ASP A 527 37.71 -72.99 40.59
N THR A 528 37.14 -71.79 40.65
CA THR A 528 36.43 -71.25 41.81
C THR A 528 34.93 -71.56 41.75
N LEU A 529 34.39 -72.07 42.88
CA LEU A 529 33.02 -72.56 43.02
C LEU A 529 31.95 -71.45 42.95
N ASP A 530 32.37 -70.17 42.96
CA ASP A 530 31.53 -68.99 43.13
C ASP A 530 31.61 -67.99 41.95
N ASN A 531 32.31 -68.33 40.85
CA ASN A 531 32.45 -67.49 39.65
C ASN A 531 33.03 -66.09 39.92
N VAL A 532 33.73 -65.87 41.04
CA VAL A 532 34.38 -64.59 41.38
C VAL A 532 35.88 -64.69 41.06
N VAL A 533 36.40 -63.74 40.28
CA VAL A 533 37.80 -63.74 39.86
C VAL A 533 38.61 -62.68 40.63
N ALA A 534 39.74 -63.09 41.23
CA ALA A 534 40.70 -62.16 41.83
C ALA A 534 41.82 -61.79 40.83
N PRO A 535 42.45 -60.60 40.96
CA PRO A 535 43.63 -60.26 40.18
C PRO A 535 44.75 -61.33 40.35
N GLY A 536 45.22 -61.90 39.23
CA GLY A 536 46.23 -62.97 39.21
C GLY A 536 45.69 -64.40 39.12
N ALA A 537 44.37 -64.61 39.00
CA ALA A 537 43.80 -65.93 38.73
C ALA A 537 44.18 -66.45 37.33
N THR A 538 44.26 -67.77 37.18
CA THR A 538 44.59 -68.43 35.91
C THR A 538 43.33 -69.04 35.30
N PHE A 539 43.08 -68.78 34.02
CA PHE A 539 41.95 -69.35 33.29
C PHE A 539 42.40 -70.50 32.40
N LEU A 540 41.60 -71.58 32.36
CA LEU A 540 41.75 -72.61 31.34
C LEU A 540 40.72 -72.35 30.25
N TYR A 541 41.21 -71.97 29.08
CA TYR A 541 40.42 -71.86 27.86
C TYR A 541 40.47 -73.20 27.15
N THR A 542 39.31 -73.84 26.96
CA THR A 542 39.20 -75.04 26.13
C THR A 542 38.29 -74.76 24.96
N THR A 543 38.82 -74.93 23.76
CA THR A 543 38.03 -75.05 22.53
C THR A 543 38.26 -76.45 21.96
N THR A 544 37.21 -77.09 21.47
CA THR A 544 37.32 -78.40 20.83
C THR A 544 37.07 -78.21 19.34
N THR A 545 38.14 -78.25 18.53
CA THR A 545 38.02 -78.23 17.07
C THR A 545 37.83 -79.66 16.56
N SER A 546 36.65 -79.93 16.01
CA SER A 546 36.36 -81.19 15.31
C SER A 546 36.75 -81.01 13.83
N ASN A 547 37.90 -81.54 13.43
CA ASN A 547 38.29 -81.55 12.01
C ASN A 547 37.80 -82.85 11.36
N GLY A 548 36.90 -82.71 10.40
CA GLY A 548 36.21 -83.79 9.70
C GLY A 548 37.05 -84.59 8.70
N LEU A 549 38.28 -84.96 9.06
CA LEU A 549 39.15 -85.75 8.20
C LEU A 549 38.74 -87.23 8.22
N SER A 550 38.69 -87.85 7.04
CA SER A 550 38.48 -89.29 6.89
C SER A 550 39.48 -90.10 7.74
N SER A 551 39.03 -91.23 8.30
CA SER A 551 39.79 -91.94 9.34
C SER A 551 41.23 -92.23 8.92
N GLY A 552 42.20 -91.63 9.62
CA GLY A 552 43.63 -91.89 9.41
C GLY A 552 44.49 -90.68 9.01
N GLN A 553 43.89 -89.53 8.70
CA GLN A 553 44.65 -88.30 8.47
C GLN A 553 44.67 -87.40 9.72
N ARG A 554 45.87 -87.04 10.18
CA ARG A 554 46.10 -86.03 11.21
C ARG A 554 46.83 -84.86 10.57
N ILE A 555 46.32 -83.64 10.76
CA ILE A 555 47.08 -82.42 10.56
C ILE A 555 47.46 -81.92 11.95
N VAL A 556 48.75 -81.62 12.15
CA VAL A 556 49.23 -80.92 13.34
C VAL A 556 49.16 -79.43 12.99
N GLY A 557 48.23 -78.72 13.61
CA GLY A 557 48.16 -77.26 13.59
C GLY A 557 48.46 -76.74 14.98
N GLU A 558 49.26 -75.68 15.06
CA GLU A 558 49.57 -74.95 16.29
C GLU A 558 48.62 -73.75 16.35
N LEU A 559 47.85 -73.65 17.44
CA LEU A 559 47.00 -72.50 17.71
C LEU A 559 47.83 -71.50 18.52
N ASP A 560 48.43 -70.53 17.85
CA ASP A 560 49.10 -69.41 18.51
C ASP A 560 48.05 -68.37 18.94
N LEU A 561 47.70 -68.40 20.23
CA LEU A 561 46.80 -67.42 20.84
C LEU A 561 47.65 -66.30 21.46
N THR A 562 47.69 -65.13 20.81
CA THR A 562 48.34 -63.94 21.40
C THR A 562 47.27 -63.10 22.08
N LEU A 563 47.24 -63.11 23.42
CA LEU A 563 46.34 -62.26 24.20
C LEU A 563 47.00 -60.89 24.41
N PRO A 564 46.23 -59.77 24.38
CA PRO A 564 46.75 -58.46 24.75
C PRO A 564 47.20 -58.48 26.22
N ASP A 565 48.36 -57.85 26.49
CA ASP A 565 48.87 -57.71 27.85
C ASP A 565 47.78 -57.08 28.75
N ALA A 566 47.52 -57.75 29.87
CA ALA A 566 46.46 -57.41 30.82
C ALA A 566 46.46 -55.92 31.20
N PHE A 567 45.26 -55.32 31.23
CA PHE A 567 45.00 -54.01 31.83
C PHE A 567 45.20 -54.03 33.36
#